data_AF-A0A2E7PHR6-F1
#
_entry.id   AF-A0A2E7PHR6-F1
#
_cell.length_a   1.000
_cell.length_b   1.000
_cell.length_c   1.000
_cell.angle_alpha   90.00
_cell.angle_beta   90.00
_cell.angle_gamma   90.00
#
_symmetry.space_group_name_H-M   'P 1'
#
loop_
_entity.id
_entity.type
_entity.pdbx_description
1 polymer ?
#
loop_
_entity_poly.entity_id
_entity_poly.type
_entity_poly.pdbx_seq_one_letter_code
_entity_poly.pdbx_strand_id
1 'polypeptide(L)'
;MGRGLALVRRAKLPGFYLKEINKAVTILVINTGGYQQASFIRSAIQNELIDAVAIARPLIANNDRLHQWEEGKDLPDRPSTYCNKCLKNAPKNPLGCYKLDRLYGDYDKMIEEIMSVFYHLPDFKPDPSHIDE
;
A
#
# COMPACT_ATOMS: atom_id res chain seq x y z
N MET A 1 -30.97 -7.32 -22.80
CA MET A 1 -29.75 -7.09 -23.61
C MET A 1 -29.22 -5.71 -23.24
N GLY A 2 -27.97 -5.46 -22.87
CA GLY A 2 -26.78 -6.30 -22.78
C GLY A 2 -26.03 -6.09 -21.47
N ARG A 3 -25.42 -7.18 -20.99
CA ARG A 3 -24.51 -7.21 -19.85
C ARG A 3 -23.14 -6.78 -20.34
N GLY A 4 -22.84 -5.49 -20.22
CA GLY A 4 -21.53 -4.94 -20.50
C GLY A 4 -20.87 -4.48 -19.21
N LEU A 5 -20.15 -5.37 -18.53
CA LEU A 5 -18.94 -4.97 -17.80
C LEU A 5 -18.06 -6.21 -17.60
N ALA A 6 -17.24 -6.46 -18.60
CA ALA A 6 -16.21 -7.48 -18.58
C ALA A 6 -15.01 -7.00 -17.75
N LEU A 7 -14.52 -7.91 -16.91
CA LEU A 7 -13.12 -8.03 -16.46
C LEU A 7 -12.52 -6.87 -15.63
N VAL A 8 -12.76 -6.89 -14.32
CA VAL A 8 -11.70 -6.56 -13.36
C VAL A 8 -11.02 -7.88 -12.96
N ARG A 9 -9.97 -8.26 -13.68
CA ARG A 9 -9.20 -9.49 -13.42
C ARG A 9 -8.36 -9.33 -12.15
N ARG A 10 -8.61 -10.23 -11.19
CA ARG A 10 -7.71 -10.73 -10.12
C ARG A 10 -7.15 -9.70 -9.12
N ALA A 11 -8.01 -9.31 -8.18
CA ALA A 11 -7.67 -9.40 -6.76
C ALA A 11 -8.79 -10.23 -6.09
N LYS A 12 -8.59 -11.55 -5.97
CA LYS A 12 -9.47 -12.38 -5.13
C LYS A 12 -9.17 -12.06 -3.66
N LEU A 13 -9.62 -10.91 -3.17
CA LEU A 13 -10.06 -10.85 -1.78
C LEU A 13 -11.37 -11.64 -1.76
N PRO A 14 -11.51 -12.70 -0.96
CA PRO A 14 -12.80 -13.33 -0.77
C PRO A 14 -13.67 -12.35 0.03
N GLY A 15 -14.27 -11.38 -0.67
CA GLY A 15 -15.16 -10.36 -0.09
C GLY A 15 -16.32 -10.96 0.69
N PHE A 16 -16.60 -12.25 0.47
CA PHE A 16 -17.46 -13.08 1.30
C PHE A 16 -17.07 -13.02 2.79
N TYR A 17 -15.82 -13.32 3.16
CA TYR A 17 -15.46 -13.37 4.60
C TYR A 17 -15.52 -11.99 5.26
N LEU A 18 -15.14 -10.92 4.53
CA LEU A 18 -15.20 -9.56 5.06
C LEU A 18 -16.63 -9.17 5.43
N LYS A 19 -17.58 -9.43 4.53
CA LYS A 19 -18.99 -9.14 4.76
C LYS A 19 -19.58 -9.92 5.91
N GLU A 20 -19.25 -11.21 6.01
CA GLU A 20 -19.76 -12.03 7.11
C GLU A 20 -19.19 -11.60 8.46
N ILE A 21 -17.90 -11.23 8.52
CA ILE A 21 -17.29 -10.67 9.74
C ILE A 21 -17.96 -9.35 10.10
N ASN A 22 -18.11 -8.43 9.14
CA ASN A 22 -18.69 -7.11 9.39
C ASN A 22 -20.13 -7.18 9.92
N LYS A 23 -20.93 -8.11 9.42
CA LYS A 23 -22.30 -8.34 9.91
C LYS A 23 -22.36 -9.03 11.27
N ALA A 24 -21.35 -9.81 11.63
CA ALA A 24 -21.35 -10.62 12.84
C ALA A 24 -20.92 -9.83 14.09
N VAL A 25 -20.34 -8.65 13.93
CA VAL A 25 -19.81 -7.84 15.02
C VAL A 25 -20.43 -6.45 15.03
N THR A 26 -20.47 -5.82 16.21
CA THR A 26 -20.96 -4.45 16.38
C THR A 26 -19.83 -3.44 16.53
N ILE A 27 -18.58 -3.89 16.41
CA ILE A 27 -17.36 -3.07 16.47
C ILE A 27 -16.87 -2.77 15.07
N LEU A 28 -16.07 -1.70 14.93
CA LEU A 28 -15.49 -1.31 13.64
C LEU A 28 -14.57 -2.41 13.07
N VAL A 29 -14.75 -2.74 11.80
CA VAL A 29 -13.93 -3.68 11.04
C VAL A 29 -13.00 -2.95 10.09
N ILE A 30 -11.71 -3.02 10.39
CA ILE A 30 -10.62 -2.51 9.55
C ILE A 30 -9.89 -3.67 8.90
N ASN A 31 -9.70 -3.63 7.57
CA ASN A 31 -9.03 -4.71 6.85
C ASN A 31 -7.76 -4.27 6.11
N THR A 32 -6.74 -5.12 6.10
CA THR A 32 -5.62 -5.03 5.15
C THR A 32 -5.86 -5.91 3.92
N GLY A 33 -5.74 -5.35 2.71
CA GLY A 33 -6.03 -6.09 1.47
C GLY A 33 -5.18 -5.74 0.25
N GLY A 34 -4.11 -4.96 0.43
CA GLY A 34 -3.34 -4.42 -0.70
C GLY A 34 -4.04 -3.24 -1.41
N TYR A 35 -4.91 -2.53 -0.70
CA TYR A 35 -5.67 -1.40 -1.21
C TYR A 35 -4.80 -0.28 -1.81
N GLN A 36 -4.92 -0.06 -3.12
CA GLN A 36 -4.26 1.06 -3.82
C GLN A 36 -5.18 1.82 -4.79
N GLN A 37 -6.34 1.24 -5.10
CA GLN A 37 -7.35 1.82 -5.99
C GLN A 37 -8.46 2.50 -5.17
N ALA A 38 -8.70 3.79 -5.41
CA ALA A 38 -9.68 4.58 -4.63
C ALA A 38 -11.11 4.08 -4.82
N SER A 39 -11.51 3.82 -6.07
CA SER A 39 -12.83 3.33 -6.44
C SER A 39 -13.15 1.98 -5.82
N PHE A 40 -12.18 1.08 -5.73
CA PHE A 40 -12.34 -0.21 -5.06
C PHE A 40 -12.54 -0.06 -3.55
N ILE A 41 -11.75 0.79 -2.88
CA ILE A 41 -11.89 1.09 -1.45
C ILE A 41 -13.27 1.69 -1.17
N ARG A 42 -13.66 2.69 -1.97
CA ARG A 42 -14.96 3.36 -1.86
C ARG A 42 -16.10 2.36 -2.03
N SER A 43 -16.02 1.49 -3.04
CA SER A 43 -17.01 0.43 -3.24
C SER A 43 -17.06 -0.52 -2.05
N ALA A 44 -15.93 -0.94 -1.48
CA ALA A 44 -15.92 -1.85 -0.33
C ALA A 44 -16.61 -1.25 0.91
N ILE A 45 -16.37 0.04 1.17
CA ILE A 45 -16.98 0.77 2.29
C ILE A 45 -18.49 1.01 2.02
N GLN A 46 -18.84 1.52 0.84
CA GLN A 46 -20.23 1.82 0.46
C GLN A 46 -21.12 0.57 0.40
N ASN A 47 -20.55 -0.61 0.15
CA ASN A 47 -21.27 -1.89 0.16
C ASN A 47 -21.19 -2.61 1.51
N GLU A 48 -20.79 -1.91 2.58
CA GLU A 48 -20.74 -2.41 3.96
C GLU A 48 -19.92 -3.69 4.11
N LEU A 49 -18.87 -3.85 3.29
CA LEU A 49 -17.96 -5.00 3.42
C LEU A 49 -17.00 -4.82 4.59
N ILE A 50 -16.61 -3.57 4.85
CA ILE A 50 -15.68 -3.12 5.89
C ILE A 50 -15.98 -1.65 6.22
N ASP A 51 -15.60 -1.18 7.40
CA ASP A 51 -15.74 0.22 7.79
C ASP A 51 -14.54 1.07 7.33
N ALA A 52 -13.35 0.49 7.33
CA ALA A 52 -12.14 1.15 6.86
C ALA A 52 -11.09 0.19 6.31
N VAL A 53 -10.09 0.75 5.65
CA VAL A 53 -8.93 0.02 5.15
C VAL A 53 -7.68 0.38 5.94
N ALA A 54 -6.87 -0.63 6.24
CA ALA A 54 -5.48 -0.47 6.66
C ALA A 54 -4.57 -0.76 5.46
N ILE A 55 -3.63 0.14 5.20
CA ILE A 55 -2.80 0.11 3.99
C ILE A 55 -1.34 0.00 4.42
N ALA A 56 -0.65 -1.04 3.92
CA ALA A 56 0.77 -1.24 4.18
C ALA A 56 1.60 -1.02 2.90
N ARG A 57 1.81 -2.07 2.12
CA ARG A 57 2.68 -2.07 0.93
C ARG A 57 2.40 -0.94 -0.07
N PRO A 58 1.13 -0.59 -0.39
CA PRO A 58 0.87 0.53 -1.28
C PRO A 58 1.36 1.89 -0.78
N LEU A 59 1.32 2.15 0.53
CA LEU A 59 1.88 3.38 1.12
C LEU A 59 3.41 3.35 1.14
N ILE A 60 4.02 2.19 1.40
CA ILE A 60 5.49 2.03 1.27
C ILE A 60 5.94 2.35 -0.17
N ALA A 61 5.13 2.01 -1.18
CA ALA A 61 5.45 2.29 -2.58
C ALA A 61 5.08 3.71 -3.03
N ASN A 62 4.10 4.36 -2.40
CA ASN A 62 3.62 5.70 -2.77
C ASN A 62 3.18 6.40 -1.47
N ASN A 63 4.10 7.07 -0.78
CA ASN A 63 3.85 7.67 0.53
C ASN A 63 2.79 8.80 0.47
N ASP A 64 2.70 9.47 -0.67
CA ASP A 64 1.76 10.55 -1.00
C ASP A 64 0.40 10.02 -1.50
N ARG A 65 0.11 8.72 -1.38
CA ARG A 65 -1.08 8.12 -2.00
C ARG A 65 -2.38 8.78 -1.58
N LEU A 66 -2.49 9.23 -0.33
CA LEU A 66 -3.69 9.89 0.17
C LEU A 66 -3.93 11.23 -0.55
N HIS A 67 -2.89 12.04 -0.74
CA HIS A 67 -3.00 13.29 -1.51
C HIS A 67 -3.39 13.02 -2.96
N GLN A 68 -2.82 11.98 -3.59
CA GLN A 68 -3.23 11.58 -4.94
C GLN A 68 -4.72 11.19 -5.02
N TRP A 69 -5.29 10.61 -3.97
CA TRP A 69 -6.73 10.33 -3.92
C TRP A 69 -7.57 11.59 -3.79
N GLU A 70 -7.13 12.56 -3.00
CA GLU A 70 -7.76 13.88 -2.87
C GLU A 70 -7.76 14.62 -4.21
N GLU A 71 -6.69 14.49 -4.99
CA GLU A 71 -6.57 14.99 -6.37
C GLU A 71 -7.42 14.21 -7.39
N GLY A 72 -8.07 13.11 -6.97
CA GLY A 72 -8.94 12.30 -7.82
C GLY A 72 -8.23 11.19 -8.61
N LYS A 73 -6.93 10.93 -8.39
CA LYS A 73 -6.22 9.83 -9.06
C LYS A 73 -6.62 8.45 -8.52
N ASP A 74 -7.41 7.71 -9.29
CA ASP A 74 -7.91 6.39 -8.88
C ASP A 74 -6.80 5.36 -8.64
N LEU A 75 -5.72 5.39 -9.42
CA LEU A 75 -4.50 4.59 -9.27
C LEU A 75 -3.26 5.50 -9.28
N PRO A 76 -2.17 5.12 -8.60
CA PRO A 76 -0.92 5.86 -8.70
C PRO A 76 -0.25 5.54 -10.04
N ASP A 77 0.59 6.45 -10.54
CA ASP A 77 1.32 6.25 -11.80
C ASP A 77 2.28 5.04 -11.71
N ARG A 78 2.77 4.73 -10.51
CA ARG A 78 3.71 3.64 -10.23
C ARG A 78 3.21 2.77 -9.06
N PRO A 79 2.21 1.91 -9.28
CA PRO A 79 1.56 1.15 -8.22
C PRO A 79 2.48 0.12 -7.57
N SER A 80 2.13 -0.29 -6.35
CA SER A 80 2.73 -1.46 -5.73
C SER A 80 2.47 -2.68 -6.59
N THR A 81 3.52 -3.45 -6.88
CA THR A 81 3.45 -4.72 -7.61
C THR A 81 3.11 -5.91 -6.73
N TYR A 82 2.99 -5.70 -5.41
CA TYR A 82 2.76 -6.74 -4.41
C TYR A 82 3.84 -7.83 -4.35
N CYS A 83 5.05 -7.54 -4.83
CA CYS A 83 6.17 -8.49 -4.89
C CYS A 83 6.76 -8.91 -3.53
N ASN A 84 6.32 -8.30 -2.43
CA ASN A 84 6.83 -8.53 -1.05
C ASN A 84 8.33 -8.29 -0.85
N LYS A 85 9.04 -7.65 -1.78
CA LYS A 85 10.46 -7.31 -1.60
C LYS A 85 10.69 -6.34 -0.43
N CYS A 86 9.72 -5.47 -0.11
CA CYS A 86 9.75 -4.65 1.11
C CYS A 86 9.81 -5.52 2.38
N LEU A 87 8.95 -6.53 2.50
CA LEU A 87 8.93 -7.46 3.63
C LEU A 87 10.22 -8.29 3.70
N LYS A 88 10.74 -8.74 2.56
CA LYS A 88 12.00 -9.50 2.52
C LYS A 88 13.19 -8.69 3.05
N ASN A 89 13.21 -7.39 2.81
CA ASN A 89 14.31 -6.50 3.17
C ASN A 89 14.16 -5.91 4.58
N ALA A 90 12.95 -5.75 5.08
CA ALA A 90 12.67 -5.12 6.39
C ALA A 90 13.51 -5.63 7.58
N PRO A 91 13.90 -6.93 7.67
CA PRO A 91 14.72 -7.39 8.80
C PRO A 91 16.17 -6.89 8.80
N LYS A 92 16.70 -6.41 7.67
CA LYS A 92 18.13 -6.08 7.52
C LYS A 92 18.41 -4.74 6.85
N ASN A 93 17.44 -4.19 6.15
CA ASN A 93 17.60 -2.97 5.39
C ASN A 93 16.45 -2.01 5.74
N PRO A 94 16.64 -0.69 5.52
CA PRO A 94 15.60 0.31 5.80
C PRO A 94 14.27 -0.04 5.13
N LEU A 95 13.17 0.27 5.82
CA LEU A 95 11.84 0.00 5.28
C LEU A 95 11.60 0.85 4.02
N GLY A 96 11.34 0.18 2.89
CA GLY A 96 11.03 0.87 1.64
C GLY A 96 10.66 -0.09 0.51
N CYS A 97 10.43 0.46 -0.70
CA CYS A 97 9.98 -0.31 -1.86
C CYS A 97 11.15 -0.76 -2.75
N TYR A 98 11.60 -2.00 -2.59
CA TYR A 98 12.72 -2.59 -3.33
C TYR A 98 12.36 -3.12 -4.73
N LYS A 99 11.35 -2.55 -5.39
CA LYS A 99 10.93 -2.97 -6.74
C LYS A 99 11.47 -2.00 -7.79
N LEU A 100 12.67 -2.30 -8.28
CA LEU A 100 13.38 -1.48 -9.26
C LEU A 100 12.57 -1.18 -10.54
N ASP A 101 11.80 -2.14 -11.06
CA ASP A 101 10.99 -1.94 -12.26
C ASP A 101 9.91 -0.84 -12.08
N ARG A 102 9.48 -0.58 -10.83
CA ARG A 102 8.56 0.54 -10.51
C ARG A 102 9.21 1.88 -10.85
N LEU A 103 10.54 1.94 -10.81
CA LEU A 103 11.35 3.13 -11.04
C LEU A 103 12.11 3.05 -12.37
N TYR A 104 11.62 2.29 -13.35
CA TYR A 104 12.20 2.18 -14.69
C TYR A 104 13.68 1.74 -14.72
N GLY A 105 14.14 0.99 -13.71
CA GLY A 105 15.54 0.58 -13.64
C GLY A 105 16.43 1.52 -12.82
N ASP A 106 15.90 2.62 -12.31
CA ASP A 106 16.65 3.64 -11.57
C ASP A 106 16.94 3.19 -10.12
N TYR A 107 18.16 2.69 -9.90
CA TYR A 107 18.59 2.17 -8.61
C TYR A 107 18.85 3.29 -7.60
N ASP A 108 19.47 4.38 -8.04
CA ASP A 108 19.82 5.51 -7.16
C ASP A 108 18.56 6.14 -6.61
N LYS A 109 17.54 6.35 -7.46
CA LYS A 109 16.22 6.81 -7.03
C LYS A 109 15.54 5.83 -6.06
N MET A 110 15.71 4.53 -6.27
CA MET A 110 15.17 3.53 -5.35
C MET A 110 15.80 3.67 -3.96
N ILE A 111 17.12 3.82 -3.89
CA ILE A 111 17.84 4.03 -2.63
C ILE A 111 17.47 5.37 -2.00
N GLU A 112 17.35 6.45 -2.78
CA GLU A 112 16.89 7.76 -2.30
C GLU A 112 15.50 7.67 -1.66
N GLU A 113 14.52 7.06 -2.34
CA GLU A 113 13.17 6.85 -1.80
C GLU A 113 13.19 5.98 -0.53
N ILE A 114 14.03 4.93 -0.48
CA ILE A 114 14.17 4.05 0.70
C ILE A 114 14.77 4.80 1.90
N MET A 115 15.81 5.59 1.67
CA MET A 115 16.53 6.32 2.72
C MET A 115 15.76 7.54 3.24
N SER A 116 14.74 8.01 2.50
CA SER A 116 13.89 9.14 2.92
C SER A 116 13.29 9.00 4.32
N VAL A 117 13.09 7.76 4.80
CA VAL A 117 12.61 7.48 6.16
C VAL A 117 13.48 8.11 7.26
N PHE A 118 14.78 8.29 7.02
CA PHE A 118 15.70 8.88 7.98
C PHE A 118 15.79 10.40 7.89
N TYR A 119 15.43 11.00 6.75
CA TYR A 119 15.62 12.44 6.52
C TYR A 119 14.50 13.30 7.12
N HIS A 120 13.36 12.70 7.48
CA HIS A 120 12.23 13.40 8.07
C HIS A 120 12.25 13.45 9.61
N LEU A 121 13.31 12.94 10.23
CA LEU A 121 13.50 12.98 11.68
C LEU A 121 14.66 13.95 12.01
N PRO A 122 14.39 15.25 12.21
CA PRO A 122 15.45 16.25 12.40
C PRO A 122 16.35 15.99 13.61
N ASP A 123 15.87 15.21 14.58
CA ASP A 123 16.61 14.82 15.78
C ASP A 123 17.14 13.37 15.74
N PHE A 124 16.96 12.64 14.63
CA PHE A 124 17.52 11.30 14.50
C PHE A 124 19.04 11.38 14.37
N LYS A 125 19.72 11.07 15.47
CA LYS A 125 21.17 10.85 15.50
C LYS A 125 21.38 9.34 15.45
N PRO A 126 21.88 8.78 14.33
CA PRO A 126 22.24 7.37 14.31
C PRO A 126 23.28 7.11 15.41
N ASP A 127 23.10 6.01 16.16
CA ASP A 127 24.07 5.61 17.18
C ASP A 127 25.42 5.31 16.49
N PRO A 128 26.50 6.03 16.83
CA PRO A 128 27.80 5.84 16.20
C PRO A 128 28.36 4.41 16.33
N SER A 129 27.90 3.63 17.32
CA SER A 129 28.36 2.26 17.53
C SER A 129 27.86 1.26 16.48
N HIS A 130 26.96 1.67 15.58
CA HIS A 130 26.35 0.80 14.57
C HIS A 130 26.53 1.28 13.12
N ILE A 131 27.46 2.21 12.86
CA ILE A 131 27.65 2.81 11.52
C ILE A 131 28.70 2.05 10.67
N ASP A 132 29.58 1.26 11.30
CA ASP A 132 30.76 0.65 10.65
C ASP A 132 30.79 -0.90 10.68
N GLU A 133 29.67 -1.59 10.94
CA GLU A 133 29.55 -3.07 10.80
C GLU A 133 28.92 -3.49 9.47
#